data_AF-A0A812M1J6-F1
#
_entry.id   AF-A0A812M1J6-F1
#
_cell.length_a   1.000
_cell.length_b   1.000
_cell.length_c   1.000
_cell.angle_alpha   90.00
_cell.angle_beta   90.00
_cell.angle_gamma   90.00
#
_symmetry.space_group_name_H-M   'P 1'
#
loop_
_entity.id
_entity.type
_entity.pdbx_description
1 polymer ?
#
loop_
_entity_poly.entity_id
_entity_poly.type
_entity_poly.pdbx_seq_one_letter_code
_entity_poly.pdbx_strand_id
1 'polypeptide(L)'
;MSYESSPWVVWCFEHCLKPQHDRLREELKEAATALGCRFLCLKKSMSFMSWLEDSEDRVLLLADWREAKPVMEELGKREGGHDVLMCVAAQSDKMFRRAVDWATKQRPDTDIMVSSSFSRQNLLDLFERHLETSAQPPPPAVPAPSFSRRVGVSQLAQDIPEGVSSASLE
;
A
#
# COMPACT_ATOMS: atom_id res chain seq x y z
N MET A 1 2.54 -24.28 -13.65
CA MET A 1 1.27 -23.86 -13.03
C MET A 1 1.64 -23.07 -11.80
N SER A 2 1.79 -21.75 -11.97
CA SER A 2 2.01 -20.84 -10.85
C SER A 2 0.70 -20.84 -10.05
N TYR A 3 0.74 -21.24 -8.78
CA TYR A 3 -0.39 -21.04 -7.90
C TYR A 3 -0.49 -19.52 -7.69
N GLU A 4 -1.40 -18.85 -8.41
CA GLU A 4 -1.82 -17.52 -8.00
C GLU A 4 -2.43 -17.68 -6.61
N SER A 5 -1.81 -17.05 -5.62
CA SER A 5 -2.29 -17.15 -4.25
C SER A 5 -3.64 -16.45 -4.13
N SER A 6 -4.63 -17.17 -3.63
CA SER A 6 -5.98 -16.63 -3.41
C SER A 6 -5.93 -15.45 -2.44
N PRO A 7 -6.43 -14.25 -2.79
CA PRO A 7 -6.38 -13.10 -1.90
C PRO A 7 -7.15 -13.34 -0.62
N TRP A 8 -6.78 -12.63 0.45
CA TRP A 8 -7.50 -12.66 1.71
C TRP A 8 -8.52 -11.54 1.77
N VAL A 9 -9.73 -11.88 2.20
CA VAL A 9 -10.71 -10.92 2.70
C VAL A 9 -10.65 -10.95 4.21
N VAL A 10 -10.28 -9.81 4.80
CA VAL A 10 -10.21 -9.68 6.26
C VAL A 10 -11.28 -8.70 6.71
N TRP A 11 -12.13 -9.13 7.63
CA TRP A 11 -13.08 -8.25 8.31
C TRP A 11 -12.58 -7.88 9.71
N CYS A 12 -12.07 -6.67 9.85
CA CYS A 12 -11.54 -6.11 11.09
C CYS A 12 -12.58 -5.23 11.79
N PHE A 13 -13.26 -5.78 12.79
CA PHE A 13 -14.30 -5.10 13.55
C PHE A 13 -14.49 -5.73 14.93
N GLU A 14 -14.53 -4.92 15.99
CA GLU A 14 -14.59 -5.41 17.38
C GLU A 14 -15.75 -6.38 17.65
N HIS A 15 -16.87 -6.21 16.95
CA HIS A 15 -18.08 -7.00 17.15
C HIS A 15 -18.33 -8.03 16.03
N CYS A 16 -17.36 -8.30 15.14
CA CYS A 16 -17.53 -9.25 14.03
C CYS A 16 -17.91 -10.68 14.46
N LEU A 17 -17.55 -11.07 15.69
CA LEU A 17 -17.89 -12.38 16.27
C LEU A 17 -19.12 -12.36 17.18
N LYS A 18 -19.80 -11.22 17.33
CA LYS A 18 -21.02 -11.17 18.14
C LYS A 18 -22.23 -11.68 17.34
N PRO A 19 -23.22 -12.32 17.98
CA PRO A 19 -24.37 -12.91 17.28
C PRO A 19 -25.17 -11.94 16.41
N GLN A 20 -25.21 -10.65 16.78
CA GLN A 20 -25.93 -9.63 16.00
C GLN A 20 -25.37 -9.46 14.58
N HIS A 21 -24.14 -9.92 14.35
CA HIS A 21 -23.45 -9.83 13.08
C HIS A 21 -23.31 -11.17 12.36
N ASP A 22 -23.88 -12.27 12.87
CA ASP A 22 -23.73 -13.60 12.28
C ASP A 22 -24.23 -13.64 10.84
N ARG A 23 -25.41 -13.06 10.57
CA ARG A 23 -25.95 -12.99 9.21
C ARG A 23 -25.00 -12.27 8.25
N LEU A 24 -24.52 -11.09 8.62
CA LEU A 24 -23.60 -10.33 7.80
C LEU A 24 -22.25 -11.07 7.63
N ARG A 25 -21.78 -11.75 8.67
CA ARG A 25 -20.55 -12.56 8.62
C ARG A 25 -20.67 -13.66 7.57
N GLU A 26 -21.76 -14.41 7.59
CA GLU A 26 -22.00 -15.47 6.60
C GLU A 26 -22.16 -14.87 5.20
N GLU A 27 -22.91 -13.76 5.03
CA GLU A 27 -23.05 -13.08 3.73
C GLU A 27 -21.68 -12.64 3.16
N LEU A 28 -20.78 -12.09 3.98
CA LEU A 28 -19.43 -11.70 3.56
C LEU A 28 -18.55 -12.91 3.25
N LYS A 29 -18.63 -13.97 4.06
CA LYS A 29 -17.87 -15.20 3.88
C LYS A 29 -18.28 -15.95 2.61
N GLU A 30 -19.58 -16.07 2.35
CA GLU A 30 -20.12 -16.65 1.12
C GLU A 30 -19.67 -15.85 -0.10
N ALA A 31 -19.74 -14.52 -0.03
CA ALA A 31 -19.27 -13.65 -1.10
C ALA A 31 -17.77 -13.80 -1.36
N ALA A 32 -16.93 -13.79 -0.31
CA ALA A 32 -15.49 -14.01 -0.44
C ALA A 32 -15.18 -15.37 -1.08
N THR A 33 -15.86 -16.43 -0.63
CA THR A 33 -15.67 -17.79 -1.16
C THR A 33 -16.08 -17.88 -2.64
N ALA A 34 -17.18 -17.24 -3.03
CA ALA A 34 -17.63 -17.20 -4.42
C ALA A 34 -16.66 -16.46 -5.35
N LEU A 35 -15.85 -15.55 -4.81
CA LEU A 35 -14.80 -14.82 -5.52
C LEU A 35 -13.45 -15.56 -5.52
N GLY A 36 -13.37 -16.74 -4.91
CA GLY A 36 -12.11 -17.49 -4.77
C GLY A 36 -11.16 -16.91 -3.70
N CYS A 37 -11.66 -16.04 -2.83
CA CYS A 37 -10.90 -15.48 -1.72
C CYS A 37 -10.99 -16.37 -0.48
N ARG A 38 -9.97 -16.25 0.38
CA ARG A 38 -10.05 -16.74 1.76
C ARG A 38 -10.69 -15.68 2.65
N PHE A 39 -11.34 -16.07 3.74
CA PHE A 39 -12.06 -15.13 4.61
C PHE A 39 -11.61 -15.27 6.08
N LEU A 40 -11.33 -14.14 6.73
CA LEU A 40 -10.90 -14.08 8.12
C LEU A 40 -11.59 -12.93 8.88
N CYS A 41 -12.01 -13.20 10.11
CA CYS A 41 -12.53 -12.19 11.03
C CYS A 41 -11.52 -11.87 12.12
N LEU A 42 -11.20 -10.60 12.30
CA LEU A 42 -10.33 -10.12 13.37
C LEU A 42 -11.04 -9.01 14.15
N LYS A 43 -10.89 -9.03 15.49
CA LYS A 43 -11.57 -8.06 16.35
C LYS A 43 -10.90 -6.70 16.40
N LYS A 44 -9.59 -6.66 16.11
CA LYS A 44 -8.75 -5.49 16.37
C LYS A 44 -7.68 -5.35 15.30
N SER A 45 -7.35 -4.10 15.01
CA SER A 45 -6.24 -3.67 14.14
C SER A 45 -4.91 -4.32 14.51
N MET A 46 -4.56 -4.40 15.80
CA MET A 46 -3.31 -5.06 16.22
C MET A 46 -3.29 -6.56 15.89
N SER A 47 -4.42 -7.25 16.00
CA SER A 47 -4.51 -8.66 15.58
C SER A 47 -4.33 -8.81 14.08
N PHE A 48 -4.84 -7.84 13.31
CA PHE A 48 -4.59 -7.77 11.86
C PHE A 48 -3.12 -7.57 11.54
N MET A 49 -2.44 -6.62 12.20
CA MET A 49 -1.02 -6.36 11.93
C MET A 49 -0.15 -7.57 12.26
N SER A 50 -0.41 -8.25 13.38
CA SER A 50 0.31 -9.48 13.75
C SER A 50 0.05 -10.60 12.75
N TRP A 51 -1.18 -10.77 12.27
CA TRP A 51 -1.49 -11.77 11.25
C TRP A 51 -0.85 -11.43 9.89
N LEU A 52 -0.75 -10.15 9.54
CA LEU A 52 -0.21 -9.67 8.28
C LEU A 52 1.30 -9.91 8.16
N GLU A 53 2.04 -10.01 9.27
CA GLU A 53 3.49 -10.31 9.27
C GLU A 53 3.83 -11.62 8.57
N ASP A 54 2.95 -12.60 8.67
CA ASP A 54 3.14 -13.93 8.08
C ASP A 54 2.45 -14.06 6.70
N SER A 55 1.82 -12.99 6.19
CA SER A 55 1.05 -12.99 4.95
C SER A 55 1.73 -12.18 3.85
N GLU A 56 2.16 -12.87 2.80
CA GLU A 56 2.68 -12.26 1.56
C GLU A 56 1.58 -11.96 0.54
N ASP A 57 0.37 -12.45 0.80
CA ASP A 57 -0.75 -12.36 -0.12
C ASP A 57 -1.40 -10.99 -0.08
N ARG A 58 -1.98 -10.58 -1.21
CA ARG A 58 -2.81 -9.36 -1.28
C ARG A 58 -4.03 -9.49 -0.36
N VAL A 59 -4.35 -8.39 0.32
CA VAL A 59 -5.41 -8.33 1.31
C VAL A 59 -6.48 -7.30 0.93
N LEU A 60 -7.73 -7.73 0.98
CA LEU A 60 -8.93 -6.92 0.89
C LEU A 60 -9.49 -6.72 2.30
N LEU A 61 -9.22 -5.57 2.89
CA LEU A 61 -9.54 -5.28 4.29
C LEU A 61 -10.84 -4.50 4.42
N LEU A 62 -11.84 -5.09 5.08
CA LEU A 62 -13.03 -4.40 5.54
C LEU A 62 -12.81 -3.98 7.00
N ALA A 63 -12.67 -2.68 7.27
CA ALA A 63 -12.40 -2.16 8.61
C ALA A 63 -13.49 -1.20 9.05
N ASP A 64 -13.83 -1.19 10.35
CA ASP A 64 -14.62 -0.08 10.88
C ASP A 64 -13.74 1.17 11.05
N TRP A 65 -14.37 2.34 11.03
CA TRP A 65 -13.69 3.63 11.17
C TRP A 65 -12.68 3.72 12.34
N ARG A 66 -12.95 3.06 13.47
CA ARG A 66 -12.07 3.05 14.65
C ARG A 66 -10.82 2.22 14.45
N GLU A 67 -10.88 1.19 13.61
CA GLU A 67 -9.77 0.27 13.37
C GLU A 67 -8.97 0.64 12.12
N ALA A 68 -9.57 1.36 11.17
CA ALA A 68 -8.92 1.77 9.91
C ALA A 68 -7.66 2.63 10.12
N LYS A 69 -7.75 3.64 10.99
CA LYS A 69 -6.64 4.57 11.22
C LYS A 69 -5.41 3.89 11.84
N PRO A 70 -5.53 3.11 12.94
CA PRO A 70 -4.41 2.34 13.47
C PRO A 70 -3.77 1.40 12.45
N VAL A 71 -4.57 0.74 11.61
CA VAL A 71 -4.02 -0.13 10.54
C VAL A 71 -3.15 0.68 9.57
N MET A 72 -3.64 1.81 9.08
CA MET A 72 -2.87 2.63 8.14
C MET A 72 -1.59 3.21 8.75
N GLU A 73 -1.64 3.63 10.01
CA GLU A 73 -0.46 4.13 10.71
C GLU A 73 0.63 3.06 10.85
N GLU A 74 0.25 1.80 11.14
CA GLU A 74 1.20 0.70 11.22
C GLU A 74 1.69 0.22 9.86
N LEU A 75 0.82 0.16 8.84
CA LEU A 75 1.23 -0.13 7.46
C LEU A 75 2.26 0.89 6.95
N GLY A 76 2.06 2.17 7.25
CA GLY A 76 2.96 3.24 6.82
C GLY A 76 4.36 3.19 7.43
N LYS A 77 4.59 2.41 8.49
CA LYS A 77 5.90 2.21 9.14
C LYS A 77 6.69 1.03 8.56
N ARG A 78 6.05 0.14 7.79
CA ARG A 78 6.69 -1.08 7.28
C ARG A 78 7.48 -0.82 6.01
N GLU A 79 8.70 -1.36 5.95
CA GLU A 79 9.50 -1.44 4.73
C GLU A 79 9.11 -2.71 3.97
N GLY A 80 8.85 -2.63 2.66
CA GLY A 80 8.48 -3.80 1.84
C GLY A 80 7.03 -3.87 1.39
N GLY A 81 6.18 -2.92 1.80
CA GLY A 81 4.85 -2.65 1.22
C GLY A 81 3.92 -3.86 1.13
N HIS A 82 3.04 -4.05 2.11
CA HIS A 82 1.93 -4.99 1.94
C HIS A 82 0.90 -4.43 0.97
N ASP A 83 0.39 -5.30 0.11
CA ASP A 83 -0.62 -4.96 -0.87
C ASP A 83 -2.02 -5.06 -0.22
N VAL A 84 -2.46 -3.95 0.36
CA VAL A 84 -3.72 -3.86 1.10
C VAL A 84 -4.66 -2.87 0.43
N LEU A 85 -5.79 -3.35 -0.06
CA LEU A 85 -6.93 -2.51 -0.47
C LEU A 85 -7.92 -2.44 0.70
N MET A 86 -8.29 -1.23 1.12
CA MET A 86 -9.11 -1.03 2.32
C MET A 86 -10.49 -0.46 1.98
N CYS A 87 -11.54 -1.06 2.54
CA CYS A 87 -12.86 -0.44 2.66
C CYS A 87 -13.15 -0.11 4.12
N VAL A 88 -13.42 1.17 4.39
CA VAL A 88 -13.74 1.69 5.71
C VAL A 88 -15.24 1.88 5.87
N ALA A 89 -15.85 1.14 6.80
CA ALA A 89 -17.25 1.27 7.17
C ALA A 89 -17.43 2.30 8.30
N ALA A 90 -18.25 3.31 8.05
CA ALA A 90 -18.53 4.41 8.96
C ALA A 90 -20.03 4.54 9.24
N GLN A 91 -20.46 3.95 10.36
CA GLN A 91 -21.88 3.73 10.71
C GLN A 91 -22.70 4.99 11.07
N SER A 92 -22.13 6.18 10.93
CA SER A 92 -22.85 7.45 11.11
C SER A 92 -22.35 8.50 10.13
N ASP A 93 -23.19 9.44 9.73
CA ASP A 93 -22.83 10.51 8.79
C ASP A 93 -21.60 11.32 9.26
N LYS A 94 -21.51 11.55 10.58
CA LYS A 94 -20.37 12.25 11.18
C LYS A 94 -19.08 11.44 11.02
N MET A 95 -19.14 10.12 11.22
CA MET A 95 -17.99 9.23 10.98
C MET A 95 -17.67 9.16 9.49
N PHE A 96 -18.67 9.06 8.62
CA PHE A 96 -18.49 8.96 7.19
C PHE A 96 -17.78 10.18 6.62
N ARG A 97 -18.22 11.40 6.95
CA ARG A 97 -17.55 12.64 6.50
C ARG A 97 -16.10 12.70 6.98
N ARG A 98 -15.84 12.29 8.22
CA ARG A 98 -14.47 12.22 8.77
C ARG A 98 -13.61 11.18 8.07
N ALA A 99 -14.21 10.04 7.73
CA ALA A 99 -13.55 8.96 7.03
C ALA A 99 -13.18 9.35 5.60
N VAL A 100 -14.09 10.01 4.88
CA VAL A 100 -13.80 10.58 3.56
C VAL A 100 -12.67 11.60 3.63
N ASP A 101 -12.76 12.59 4.54
CA ASP A 101 -11.72 13.62 4.70
C ASP A 101 -10.36 13.04 5.13
N TRP A 102 -10.36 11.95 5.89
CA TRP A 102 -9.12 11.25 6.25
C TRP A 102 -8.56 10.44 5.08
N ALA A 103 -9.40 9.74 4.32
CA ALA A 103 -8.98 8.92 3.18
C ALA A 103 -8.33 9.77 2.09
N THR A 104 -8.87 10.97 1.80
CA THR A 104 -8.30 11.89 0.80
C THR A 104 -6.94 12.49 1.20
N LYS A 105 -6.56 12.40 2.48
CA LYS A 105 -5.26 12.86 3.01
C LYS A 105 -4.22 11.74 3.06
N GLN A 106 -4.59 10.51 2.71
CA GLN A 106 -3.63 9.41 2.63
C GLN A 106 -2.76 9.54 1.39
N ARG A 107 -1.70 8.74 1.33
CA ARG A 107 -0.78 8.73 0.20
C ARG A 107 -1.51 8.25 -1.07
N PRO A 108 -1.13 8.74 -2.27
CA PRO A 108 -1.82 8.37 -3.52
C PRO A 108 -1.74 6.89 -3.90
N ASP A 109 -0.77 6.16 -3.33
CA ASP A 109 -0.57 4.73 -3.52
C ASP A 109 -1.48 3.86 -2.63
N THR A 110 -2.25 4.48 -1.73
CA THR A 110 -3.16 3.75 -0.85
C THR A 110 -4.57 3.71 -1.45
N ASP A 111 -5.09 2.53 -1.71
CA ASP A 111 -6.47 2.35 -2.16
C ASP A 111 -7.42 2.23 -0.96
N ILE A 112 -8.09 3.35 -0.65
CA ILE A 112 -9.10 3.42 0.41
C ILE A 112 -10.46 3.79 -0.17
N MET A 113 -11.43 2.91 0.00
CA MET A 113 -12.84 3.17 -0.18
C MET A 113 -13.51 3.47 1.17
N VAL A 114 -14.49 4.38 1.19
CA VAL A 114 -15.27 4.69 2.39
C VAL A 114 -16.74 4.40 2.13
N SER A 115 -17.40 3.75 3.08
CA SER A 115 -18.82 3.43 3.00
C SER A 115 -19.54 3.69 4.33
N SER A 116 -20.85 3.84 4.28
CA SER A 116 -21.70 4.07 5.47
C SER A 116 -21.95 2.80 6.28
N SER A 117 -21.68 1.61 5.73
CA SER A 117 -21.93 0.33 6.40
C SER A 117 -21.02 -0.78 5.86
N PHE A 118 -21.07 -1.94 6.52
CA PHE A 118 -20.54 -3.17 5.96
C PHE A 118 -21.63 -3.85 5.15
N SER A 119 -21.33 -4.22 3.92
CA SER A 119 -22.24 -4.98 3.07
C SER A 119 -21.48 -5.88 2.10
N ARG A 120 -22.19 -6.85 1.52
CA ARG A 120 -21.69 -7.66 0.42
C ARG A 120 -21.20 -6.81 -0.76
N GLN A 121 -21.88 -5.70 -1.07
CA GLN A 121 -21.51 -4.84 -2.19
C GLN A 121 -20.13 -4.21 -1.98
N ASN A 122 -19.82 -3.76 -0.75
CA ASN A 122 -18.51 -3.22 -0.42
C ASN A 122 -17.38 -4.19 -0.74
N LEU A 123 -17.59 -5.49 -0.50
CA LEU A 123 -16.62 -6.51 -0.81
C LEU A 123 -16.49 -6.73 -2.32
N LEU A 124 -17.60 -6.74 -3.05
CA LEU A 124 -17.59 -6.87 -4.51
C LEU A 124 -16.83 -5.71 -5.16
N ASP A 125 -17.12 -4.48 -4.76
CA ASP A 125 -16.45 -3.27 -5.27
C ASP A 125 -14.94 -3.30 -4.98
N LEU A 126 -14.57 -3.78 -3.78
CA LEU A 126 -13.15 -3.91 -3.38
C LEU A 126 -12.43 -4.99 -4.20
N PHE A 127 -13.12 -6.10 -4.50
CA PHE A 127 -12.59 -7.16 -5.34
C PHE A 127 -12.45 -6.73 -6.80
N GLU A 128 -13.40 -5.97 -7.34
CA GLU A 128 -13.32 -5.42 -8.69
C GLU A 128 -12.07 -4.54 -8.85
N ARG A 129 -11.81 -3.63 -7.90
CA ARG A 129 -10.57 -2.82 -7.89
C ARG A 129 -9.30 -3.66 -7.78
N HIS A 130 -9.35 -4.76 -7.04
CA HIS A 130 -8.23 -5.69 -6.98
C HIS A 130 -7.93 -6.28 -8.37
N LEU A 131 -8.95 -6.72 -9.11
CA LEU A 131 -8.77 -7.24 -10.46
C LEU A 131 -8.19 -6.18 -11.40
N GLU A 132 -8.70 -4.95 -11.34
CA GLU A 132 -8.20 -3.83 -12.15
C GLU A 132 -6.72 -3.54 -11.88
N THR A 133 -6.33 -3.51 -10.60
CA THR A 133 -4.96 -3.27 -10.18
C THR A 133 -4.04 -4.43 -10.55
N SER A 134 -4.55 -5.67 -10.52
CA SER A 134 -3.79 -6.86 -10.94
C SER A 134 -3.61 -6.95 -12.46
N ALA A 135 -4.48 -6.30 -13.25
CA ALA A 135 -4.46 -6.37 -14.71
C ALA A 135 -3.55 -5.33 -15.37
N GLN A 136 -3.00 -4.36 -14.63
CA GLN A 136 -2.08 -3.38 -15.21
C GLN A 136 -0.70 -4.01 -15.50
N PRO A 137 -0.20 -3.97 -16.75
CA PRO A 137 1.18 -4.36 -17.04
C PRO A 137 2.13 -3.40 -16.30
N PRO A 138 3.32 -3.86 -15.86
CA PRO A 138 4.29 -2.99 -15.23
C PRO A 138 4.57 -1.81 -16.15
N PRO A 139 4.66 -0.57 -15.63
CA PRO A 139 4.96 0.59 -16.45
C PRO A 139 6.24 0.31 -17.25
N PRO A 140 6.29 0.68 -18.55
CA PRO A 140 7.47 0.44 -19.36
C PRO A 140 8.68 1.04 -18.64
N ALA A 141 9.69 0.19 -18.39
CA ALA A 141 10.91 0.58 -17.69
C ALA A 141 11.43 1.87 -18.31
N VAL A 142 11.36 2.97 -17.56
CA VAL A 142 11.91 4.24 -18.01
C VAL A 142 13.40 3.98 -18.23
N PRO A 143 13.92 4.06 -19.47
CA PRO A 143 15.34 3.84 -19.70
C PRO A 143 16.08 4.88 -18.86
N ALA A 144 17.00 4.40 -18.01
CA ALA A 144 17.85 5.25 -17.20
C ALA A 144 18.45 6.33 -18.10
N PRO A 145 18.50 7.61 -17.66
CA PRO A 145 19.10 8.66 -18.45
C PRO A 145 20.53 8.23 -18.77
N SER A 146 20.78 7.96 -20.04
CA SER A 146 22.11 7.68 -20.57
C SER A 146 22.93 8.95 -20.42
N PHE A 147 23.58 9.10 -19.27
CA PHE A 147 24.63 10.08 -19.08
C PHE A 147 25.77 9.66 -20.01
N SER A 148 25.78 10.21 -21.22
CA SER A 148 26.96 10.21 -22.08
C SER A 148 28.09 10.90 -21.33
N ARG A 149 28.93 10.09 -20.70
CA ARG A 149 30.22 10.48 -20.14
C ARG A 149 31.06 11.00 -21.30
N ARG A 150 31.12 12.33 -21.48
CA ARG A 150 32.11 12.94 -22.36
C ARG A 150 33.48 12.69 -21.73
N VAL A 151 34.16 11.67 -22.21
CA VAL A 151 35.59 11.44 -21.97
C VAL A 151 36.34 12.54 -22.70
N GLY A 152 36.86 13.51 -21.96
CA GLY A 152 37.83 14.49 -22.45
C GLY A 152 39.20 14.13 -21.91
N VAL A 153 39.97 13.37 -22.68
CA VAL A 153 41.40 13.08 -22.55
C VAL A 153 41.91 13.30 -23.98
N SER A 154 42.84 14.18 -24.35
CA SER A 154 44.20 14.48 -23.90
C SER A 154 44.66 15.65 -24.84
N GLN A 155 45.47 16.68 -24.51
CA GLN A 155 46.88 16.75 -24.08
C GLN A 155 47.67 17.69 -25.04
N LEU A 156 48.87 18.11 -24.59
CA LEU A 156 49.88 19.03 -25.17
C LEU A 156 49.70 20.52 -24.82
N ALA A 157 50.70 21.28 -24.37
CA ALA A 157 52.15 21.12 -24.57
C ALA A 157 52.99 21.58 -23.36
N GLN A 158 54.18 20.99 -23.28
CA GLN A 158 55.32 21.39 -22.46
C GLN A 158 55.92 22.70 -23.01
N ASP A 159 56.44 23.57 -22.14
CA ASP A 159 57.77 24.17 -22.31
C ASP A 159 58.23 24.91 -21.04
N ILE A 160 59.47 24.61 -20.67
CA ILE A 160 60.39 25.12 -19.63
C ILE A 160 61.73 25.17 -20.41
N PRO A 161 62.71 26.11 -20.25
CA PRO A 161 63.23 26.70 -18.99
C PRO A 161 63.88 28.13 -19.09
N GLU A 162 64.57 28.48 -17.98
CA GLU A 162 65.69 29.44 -17.80
C GLU A 162 65.37 30.95 -17.81
N GLY A 163 65.86 31.79 -16.89
CA GLY A 163 66.77 31.59 -15.76
C GLY A 163 67.17 32.93 -15.11
N VAL A 164 67.81 32.78 -13.94
CA VAL A 164 68.85 33.63 -13.29
C VAL A 164 68.49 34.95 -12.59
N SER A 165 68.85 34.96 -11.29
CA SER A 165 69.72 35.92 -10.57
C SER A 165 69.14 36.95 -9.59
N SER A 166 69.43 36.66 -8.30
CA SER A 166 70.10 37.52 -7.29
C SER A 166 69.57 38.92 -6.98
N ALA A 167 69.22 39.19 -5.71
CA ALA A 167 70.09 39.88 -4.74
C ALA A 167 69.31 40.41 -3.49
N SER A 168 69.96 40.24 -2.33
CA SER A 168 70.09 41.17 -1.17
C SER A 168 68.84 41.70 -0.45
N LEU A 169 68.66 41.39 0.85
CA LEU A 169 69.15 42.15 2.03
C LEU A 169 68.47 43.52 2.19
N GLU A 170 67.54 43.62 3.15
CA GLU A 170 67.62 44.46 4.35
C GLU A 170 66.54 44.03 5.38
#